data_AF-Q8YTD0-F1
#
_entry.id   AF-Q8YTD0-F1
#
_cell.length_a   1.000
_cell.length_b   1.000
_cell.length_c   1.000
_cell.angle_alpha   90.00
_cell.angle_beta   90.00
_cell.angle_gamma   90.00
#
_symmetry.space_group_name_H-M   'P 1'
#
loop_
_entity.id
_entity.type
_entity.pdbx_description
1 polymer ?
#
loop_
_entity_poly.entity_id
_entity_poly.type
_entity_poly.pdbx_seq_one_letter_code
_entity_poly.pdbx_strand_id
1 'polypeptide(L)'
;MVDTFKAMEDTGVSDSLFSALRKYPKSQELDPIENFITEGFAWLLRNKELLAREFVDYLNQKLPEPLPLTHILPEWKTQYTFPGGQIDMVADFGKFALIFEHKVWSYLHPGQLDKYREYAEANLKWSQGYKLILITGLTRQHEQQPDLALNWSDVYRFLKHWLETKSEDSLVHDFIDMLAEENLGPAAPVSYESIISYLPAQSLIPNLKNITLRAAEADWRWVAEKIGFNKDAPIPFMEVKYQWGRLGLDILDGWFPGIFIGTLLDGSDHRVQPSKPYLSPDFCLIITFDIHKWKSFEGHFLHSDEYTKLRSRLKSNFGKWDFHDHIFEVAKPNRWHPLHLRKPLAEVFRGTITFEEQVETFISQGREVIELLLAGGELEALTNRLHPLARNNISAV
;
A
#
# COMPACT_ATOMS: atom_id res chain seq x y z
N MET A 1 -57.31 20.45 -6.52
CA MET A 1 -55.99 20.26 -5.87
C MET A 1 -55.12 19.56 -6.89
N VAL A 2 -54.30 20.36 -7.57
CA VAL A 2 -53.42 19.93 -8.66
C VAL A 2 -52.13 19.43 -8.02
N ASP A 3 -51.74 18.21 -8.41
CA ASP A 3 -50.64 17.45 -7.83
C ASP A 3 -49.30 18.12 -8.14
N THR A 4 -48.70 18.73 -7.12
CA THR A 4 -47.50 19.58 -7.17
C THR A 4 -46.19 18.79 -7.27
N PHE A 5 -46.23 17.53 -7.76
CA PHE A 5 -45.06 16.65 -7.82
C PHE A 5 -44.44 16.50 -9.21
N LYS A 6 -44.88 17.28 -10.20
CA LYS A 6 -44.36 17.21 -11.58
C LYS A 6 -43.40 18.35 -11.97
N ALA A 7 -42.80 19.01 -11.00
CA ALA A 7 -41.91 20.15 -11.24
C ALA A 7 -40.71 20.18 -10.26
N MET A 8 -39.91 19.11 -10.23
CA MET A 8 -38.56 19.13 -9.63
C MET A 8 -37.57 18.24 -10.40
N GLU A 9 -37.72 18.11 -11.72
CA GLU A 9 -36.79 17.34 -12.57
C GLU A 9 -35.72 18.21 -13.26
N ASP A 10 -35.54 19.46 -12.82
CA ASP A 10 -34.56 20.37 -13.42
C ASP A 10 -33.81 21.20 -12.36
N THR A 11 -33.04 20.51 -11.53
CA THR A 11 -31.99 21.17 -10.74
C THR A 11 -30.67 20.48 -11.02
N GLY A 12 -29.81 21.19 -11.75
CA GLY A 12 -28.50 20.74 -12.20
C GLY A 12 -27.72 20.04 -11.08
N VAL A 13 -27.68 18.72 -11.14
CA VAL A 13 -26.73 17.91 -10.38
C VAL A 13 -25.36 18.26 -10.95
N SER A 14 -24.55 18.94 -10.14
CA SER A 14 -23.14 19.20 -10.41
C SER A 14 -22.48 17.99 -11.09
N ASP A 15 -22.03 18.17 -12.34
CA ASP A 15 -21.24 17.18 -13.12
C ASP A 15 -19.81 17.08 -12.56
N SER A 16 -19.66 17.11 -11.23
CA SER A 16 -18.37 16.88 -10.58
C SER A 16 -17.97 15.41 -10.71
N LEU A 17 -16.66 15.18 -10.85
CA LEU A 17 -16.06 13.84 -10.94
C LEU A 17 -16.56 12.92 -9.82
N PHE A 18 -16.60 13.39 -8.56
CA PHE A 18 -17.06 12.59 -7.43
C PHE A 18 -18.56 12.26 -7.49
N SER A 19 -19.40 13.14 -8.05
CA SER A 19 -20.82 12.83 -8.31
C SER A 19 -20.96 11.75 -9.40
N ALA A 20 -20.13 11.82 -10.45
CA ALA A 20 -20.12 10.83 -11.53
C ALA A 20 -19.70 9.44 -11.03
N LEU A 21 -18.61 9.36 -10.26
CA LEU A 21 -18.08 8.11 -9.69
C LEU A 21 -19.06 7.42 -8.71
N ARG A 22 -19.95 8.18 -8.07
CA ARG A 22 -20.97 7.65 -7.14
C ARG A 22 -22.15 6.95 -7.83
N LYS A 23 -22.28 7.04 -9.16
CA LYS A 23 -23.39 6.41 -9.91
C LYS A 23 -23.36 4.88 -9.87
N TYR A 24 -22.27 4.26 -9.40
CA TYR A 24 -22.12 2.81 -9.35
C TYR A 24 -22.60 2.24 -8.00
N PRO A 25 -23.54 1.28 -7.99
CA PRO A 25 -23.90 0.57 -6.78
C PRO A 25 -22.73 -0.31 -6.33
N LYS A 26 -22.38 -0.22 -5.04
CA LYS A 26 -21.50 -1.20 -4.39
C LYS A 26 -22.26 -2.53 -4.29
N SER A 27 -22.14 -3.42 -5.28
CA SER A 27 -22.39 -4.83 -5.00
C SER A 27 -21.20 -5.37 -4.20
N GLN A 28 -21.43 -6.19 -3.18
CA GLN A 28 -20.38 -6.67 -2.27
C GLN A 28 -19.43 -7.69 -2.93
N GLU A 29 -19.65 -8.08 -4.19
CA GLU A 29 -19.01 -9.24 -4.82
C GLU A 29 -18.09 -8.91 -6.00
N LEU A 30 -18.05 -7.65 -6.47
CA LEU A 30 -17.19 -7.24 -7.59
C LEU A 30 -16.37 -6.02 -7.19
N ASP A 31 -15.05 -6.11 -7.38
CA ASP A 31 -14.16 -4.97 -7.26
C ASP A 31 -14.64 -3.84 -8.20
N PRO A 32 -15.06 -2.67 -7.67
CA PRO A 32 -15.65 -1.61 -8.47
C PRO A 32 -14.63 -0.86 -9.35
N ILE A 33 -13.37 -1.31 -9.37
CA ILE A 33 -12.29 -0.67 -10.10
C ILE A 33 -12.56 -0.48 -11.60
N GLU A 34 -13.11 -1.50 -12.28
CA GLU A 34 -13.42 -1.44 -13.72
C GLU A 34 -14.42 -0.33 -14.04
N ASN A 35 -15.46 -0.26 -13.23
CA ASN A 35 -16.49 0.77 -13.26
C ASN A 35 -15.92 2.16 -12.95
N PHE A 36 -15.05 2.26 -11.94
CA PHE A 36 -14.43 3.50 -11.53
C PHE A 36 -13.52 4.07 -12.63
N ILE A 37 -12.68 3.23 -13.23
CA ILE A 37 -11.78 3.60 -14.32
C ILE A 37 -12.60 4.01 -15.55
N THR A 38 -13.64 3.25 -15.91
CA THR A 38 -14.53 3.58 -17.02
C THR A 38 -15.17 4.95 -16.85
N GLU A 39 -15.74 5.22 -15.68
CA GLU A 39 -16.41 6.49 -15.42
C GLU A 39 -15.42 7.65 -15.32
N GLY A 40 -14.30 7.46 -14.63
CA GLY A 40 -13.25 8.47 -14.55
C GLY A 40 -12.75 8.86 -15.92
N PHE A 41 -12.50 7.88 -16.79
CA PHE A 41 -12.06 8.12 -18.16
C PHE A 41 -13.12 8.84 -18.99
N ALA A 42 -14.36 8.33 -18.97
CA ALA A 42 -15.47 8.95 -19.69
C ALA A 42 -15.75 10.38 -19.19
N TRP A 43 -15.61 10.65 -17.89
CA TRP A 43 -15.77 12.00 -17.33
C TRP A 43 -14.71 12.95 -17.87
N LEU A 44 -13.44 12.53 -17.95
CA LEU A 44 -12.37 13.32 -18.57
C LEU A 44 -12.72 13.65 -20.03
N LEU A 45 -13.19 12.66 -20.80
CA LEU A 45 -13.57 12.83 -22.19
C LEU A 45 -14.82 13.73 -22.37
N ARG A 46 -15.78 13.70 -21.43
CA ARG A 46 -16.93 14.63 -21.45
C ARG A 46 -16.53 16.07 -21.17
N ASN A 47 -15.59 16.28 -20.24
CA ASN A 47 -15.30 17.60 -19.68
C ASN A 47 -14.07 18.27 -20.30
N LYS A 48 -13.30 17.56 -21.12
CA LYS A 48 -12.08 18.09 -21.77
C LYS A 48 -12.15 17.89 -23.28
N GLU A 49 -12.77 18.85 -23.97
CA GLU A 49 -13.01 18.79 -25.43
C GLU A 49 -11.75 18.45 -26.25
N LEU A 50 -10.62 19.12 -25.97
CA LEU A 50 -9.38 18.88 -26.70
C LEU A 50 -8.87 17.45 -26.48
N LEU A 51 -8.93 16.94 -25.25
CA LEU A 51 -8.55 15.56 -24.93
C LEU A 51 -9.45 14.57 -25.67
N ALA A 52 -10.77 14.81 -25.66
CA ALA A 52 -11.75 13.97 -26.34
C ALA A 52 -11.49 13.88 -27.84
N ARG A 53 -11.22 15.02 -28.48
CA ARG A 53 -10.91 15.09 -29.90
C ARG A 53 -9.64 14.32 -30.24
N GLU A 54 -8.55 14.58 -29.52
CA GLU A 54 -7.26 13.91 -29.74
C GLU A 54 -7.34 12.40 -29.45
N PHE A 55 -8.18 11.99 -28.49
CA PHE A 55 -8.40 10.57 -28.21
C PHE A 55 -9.18 9.89 -29.34
N VAL A 56 -10.23 10.53 -29.87
CA VAL A 56 -10.95 10.02 -31.05
C VAL A 56 -10.01 9.91 -32.26
N ASP A 57 -9.16 10.92 -32.50
CA ASP A 57 -8.17 10.89 -33.58
C ASP A 57 -7.14 9.76 -33.38
N TYR A 58 -6.66 9.57 -32.16
CA TYR A 58 -5.77 8.47 -31.78
C TYR A 58 -6.38 7.09 -32.07
N LEU A 59 -7.66 6.90 -31.76
CA LEU A 59 -8.38 5.66 -32.07
C LEU A 59 -8.56 5.51 -33.59
N ASN A 60 -8.98 6.57 -34.27
CA ASN A 60 -9.30 6.53 -35.69
C ASN A 60 -8.08 6.18 -36.56
N GLN A 61 -6.88 6.61 -36.16
CA GLN A 61 -5.62 6.24 -36.82
C GLN A 61 -5.24 4.77 -36.66
N LYS A 62 -5.80 4.08 -35.66
CA LYS A 62 -5.50 2.67 -35.35
C LYS A 62 -6.57 1.70 -35.84
N LEU A 63 -7.75 2.20 -36.18
CA LEU A 63 -8.81 1.38 -36.75
C LEU A 63 -8.40 0.85 -38.13
N PRO A 64 -8.69 -0.42 -38.45
CA PRO A 64 -8.47 -0.96 -39.80
C PRO A 64 -9.23 -0.17 -40.87
N GLU A 65 -10.43 0.31 -40.53
CA GLU A 65 -11.27 1.17 -41.34
C GLU A 65 -11.68 2.40 -40.52
N PRO A 66 -10.98 3.54 -40.71
CA PRO A 66 -11.30 4.76 -40.00
C PRO A 66 -12.72 5.26 -40.31
N LEU A 67 -13.40 5.77 -39.30
CA LEU A 67 -14.69 6.43 -39.47
C LEU A 67 -14.48 7.87 -39.97
N PRO A 68 -15.40 8.41 -40.81
CA PRO A 68 -15.32 9.78 -41.32
C PRO A 68 -15.79 10.80 -40.27
N LEU A 69 -15.07 10.86 -39.15
CA LEU A 69 -15.38 11.72 -37.99
C LEU A 69 -14.83 13.13 -38.23
N THR A 70 -15.53 13.95 -39.02
CA THR A 70 -15.08 15.33 -39.29
C THR A 70 -15.55 16.29 -38.20
N HIS A 71 -14.65 16.71 -37.30
CA HIS A 71 -14.84 17.80 -36.32
C HIS A 71 -16.07 17.69 -35.40
N ILE A 72 -16.73 16.55 -35.34
CA ILE A 72 -17.88 16.30 -34.46
C ILE A 72 -17.32 15.68 -33.18
N LEU A 73 -17.64 16.30 -32.04
CA LEU A 73 -17.41 15.67 -30.74
C LEU A 73 -18.55 14.71 -30.44
N PRO A 74 -18.24 13.50 -29.96
CA PRO A 74 -19.28 12.58 -29.54
C PRO A 74 -19.90 13.00 -28.22
N GLU A 75 -21.12 12.55 -28.00
CA GLU A 75 -21.70 12.47 -26.66
C GLU A 75 -21.19 11.18 -26.00
N TRP A 76 -20.35 11.31 -24.97
CA TRP A 76 -19.85 10.17 -24.21
C TRP A 76 -20.87 9.71 -23.17
N LYS A 77 -21.23 8.43 -23.21
CA LYS A 77 -22.19 7.80 -22.29
C LYS A 77 -21.53 6.59 -21.65
N THR A 78 -21.65 6.45 -20.34
CA THR A 78 -21.29 5.22 -19.63
C THR A 78 -22.53 4.41 -19.32
N GLN A 79 -22.36 3.11 -19.05
CA GLN A 79 -23.45 2.22 -18.66
C GLN A 79 -24.64 2.27 -19.62
N TYR A 80 -24.35 2.28 -20.92
CA TYR A 80 -25.37 2.42 -21.96
C TYR A 80 -26.20 1.14 -22.05
N THR A 81 -27.42 1.18 -21.51
CA THR A 81 -28.33 0.03 -21.43
C THR A 81 -29.13 -0.15 -22.72
N PHE A 82 -29.29 -1.40 -23.14
CA PHE A 82 -30.12 -1.79 -24.29
C PHE A 82 -30.85 -3.12 -24.02
N PRO A 83 -31.86 -3.49 -24.82
CA PRO A 83 -32.48 -4.81 -24.74
C PRO A 83 -31.45 -5.91 -25.06
N GLY A 84 -30.82 -6.49 -24.05
CA GLY A 84 -29.78 -7.51 -24.20
C GLY A 84 -28.55 -7.31 -23.31
N GLY A 85 -28.39 -6.13 -22.70
CA GLY A 85 -27.30 -5.90 -21.76
C GLY A 85 -26.99 -4.43 -21.52
N GLN A 86 -25.75 -4.19 -21.11
CA GLN A 86 -25.18 -2.88 -20.87
C GLN A 86 -23.81 -2.80 -21.55
N ILE A 87 -23.55 -1.69 -22.23
CA ILE A 87 -22.25 -1.34 -22.80
C ILE A 87 -21.55 -0.42 -21.79
N ASP A 88 -20.27 -0.67 -21.51
CA ASP A 88 -19.50 0.10 -20.54
C ASP A 88 -19.41 1.58 -20.90
N MET A 89 -19.07 1.88 -22.16
CA MET A 89 -19.00 3.26 -22.66
C MET A 89 -19.34 3.36 -24.16
N VAL A 90 -19.99 4.44 -24.58
CA VAL A 90 -20.30 4.76 -25.98
C VAL A 90 -19.88 6.19 -26.27
N ALA A 91 -19.18 6.41 -27.38
CA ALA A 91 -19.00 7.72 -28.00
C ALA A 91 -20.00 7.85 -29.14
N ASP A 92 -21.08 8.60 -28.92
CA ASP A 92 -22.22 8.70 -29.84
C ASP A 92 -22.11 9.96 -30.70
N PHE A 93 -21.88 9.78 -32.00
CA PHE A 93 -21.79 10.88 -32.98
C PHE A 93 -23.11 11.12 -33.72
N GLY A 94 -24.22 10.56 -33.21
CA GLY A 94 -25.53 10.65 -33.84
C GLY A 94 -25.74 9.60 -34.92
N LYS A 95 -24.93 9.62 -36.00
CA LYS A 95 -25.02 8.64 -37.11
C LYS A 95 -23.95 7.54 -37.07
N PHE A 96 -22.93 7.73 -36.24
CA PHE A 96 -21.86 6.77 -35.97
C PHE A 96 -21.73 6.54 -34.46
N ALA A 97 -21.10 5.43 -34.07
CA ALA A 97 -20.69 5.21 -32.69
C ALA A 97 -19.33 4.51 -32.58
N LEU A 98 -18.59 4.87 -31.53
CA LEU A 98 -17.54 4.02 -30.98
C LEU A 98 -18.11 3.37 -29.72
N ILE A 99 -18.11 2.04 -29.68
CA ILE A 99 -18.68 1.23 -28.61
C ILE A 99 -17.53 0.60 -27.86
N PHE A 100 -17.44 0.84 -26.56
CA PHE A 100 -16.32 0.43 -25.73
C PHE A 100 -16.77 -0.62 -24.73
N GLU A 101 -15.95 -1.66 -24.65
CA GLU A 101 -15.96 -2.62 -23.56
C GLU A 101 -14.62 -2.51 -22.82
N HIS A 102 -14.68 -2.42 -21.50
CA HIS A 102 -13.52 -2.25 -20.64
C HIS A 102 -13.34 -3.46 -19.75
N LYS A 103 -12.10 -3.93 -19.63
CA LYS A 103 -11.74 -5.00 -18.70
C LYS A 103 -10.48 -4.63 -17.95
N VAL A 104 -10.46 -4.87 -16.65
CA VAL A 104 -9.24 -4.68 -15.84
C VAL A 104 -8.60 -6.06 -15.63
N TRP A 105 -9.16 -6.84 -14.72
CA TRP A 105 -8.65 -8.17 -14.35
C TRP A 105 -9.57 -9.32 -14.78
N SER A 106 -10.80 -9.00 -15.20
CA SER A 106 -11.80 -9.94 -15.65
C SER A 106 -11.66 -10.24 -17.16
N TYR A 107 -12.18 -11.38 -17.60
CA TYR A 107 -12.29 -11.71 -19.02
C TYR A 107 -13.67 -11.32 -19.54
N LEU A 108 -13.79 -11.16 -20.86
CA LEU A 108 -15.08 -10.99 -21.51
C LEU A 108 -15.98 -12.20 -21.24
N HIS A 109 -17.26 -11.95 -20.99
CA HIS A 109 -18.23 -13.03 -20.99
C HIS A 109 -18.38 -13.59 -22.42
N PRO A 110 -18.59 -14.91 -22.61
CA PRO A 110 -18.75 -15.50 -23.94
C PRO A 110 -19.87 -14.81 -24.76
N GLY A 111 -19.54 -14.39 -25.98
CA GLY A 111 -20.47 -13.73 -26.91
C GLY A 111 -20.88 -12.31 -26.50
N GLN A 112 -20.15 -11.68 -25.59
CA GLN A 112 -20.46 -10.33 -25.12
C GLN A 112 -20.33 -9.29 -26.24
N LEU A 113 -19.25 -9.32 -27.02
CA LEU A 113 -19.09 -8.39 -28.14
C LEU A 113 -20.08 -8.69 -29.27
N ASP A 114 -20.46 -9.95 -29.48
CA ASP A 114 -21.49 -10.32 -30.48
C ASP A 114 -22.84 -9.66 -30.16
N LYS A 115 -23.24 -9.63 -28.89
CA LYS A 115 -24.46 -8.91 -28.47
C LYS A 115 -24.40 -7.42 -28.78
N TYR A 116 -23.22 -6.80 -28.67
CA TYR A 116 -23.04 -5.40 -29.01
C TYR A 116 -23.11 -5.17 -30.52
N ARG A 117 -22.57 -6.09 -31.34
CA ARG A 117 -22.73 -6.07 -32.80
C ARG A 117 -24.20 -6.15 -33.20
N GLU A 118 -24.90 -7.18 -32.72
CA GLU A 118 -26.32 -7.40 -33.00
C GLU A 118 -27.16 -6.17 -32.63
N TYR A 119 -26.89 -5.57 -31.47
CA TYR A 119 -27.56 -4.34 -31.05
C TYR A 119 -27.24 -3.17 -31.97
N ALA A 120 -25.96 -2.94 -32.30
CA ALA A 120 -25.54 -1.81 -33.12
C ALA A 120 -26.07 -1.92 -34.56
N GLU A 121 -26.16 -3.12 -35.12
CA GLU A 121 -26.73 -3.38 -36.45
C GLU A 121 -28.25 -3.15 -36.50
N ALA A 122 -28.96 -3.50 -35.43
CA ALA A 122 -30.40 -3.24 -35.31
C ALA A 122 -30.72 -1.78 -34.97
N ASN A 123 -29.74 -1.02 -34.47
CA ASN A 123 -29.93 0.37 -34.05
C ASN A 123 -29.87 1.34 -35.25
N LEU A 124 -31.06 1.78 -35.71
CA LEU A 124 -31.19 2.75 -36.80
C LEU A 124 -30.50 4.10 -36.56
N LYS A 125 -30.17 4.42 -35.30
CA LYS A 125 -29.41 5.64 -34.97
C LYS A 125 -28.05 5.63 -35.63
N TRP A 126 -27.29 4.54 -35.50
CA TRP A 126 -25.93 4.41 -36.02
C TRP A 126 -25.90 3.89 -37.46
N SER A 127 -26.85 4.35 -38.27
CA SER A 127 -27.07 3.93 -39.66
C SER A 127 -25.87 4.11 -40.59
N GLN A 128 -24.87 4.91 -40.21
CA GLN A 128 -23.65 5.09 -41.02
C GLN A 128 -22.48 4.21 -40.55
N GLY A 129 -22.61 3.54 -39.41
CA GLY A 129 -21.65 2.53 -38.94
C GLY A 129 -21.27 2.66 -37.46
N TYR A 130 -20.60 1.64 -36.96
CA TYR A 130 -20.06 1.60 -35.60
C TYR A 130 -18.69 0.91 -35.61
N LYS A 131 -17.91 1.08 -34.53
CA LYS A 131 -16.69 0.31 -34.26
C LYS A 131 -16.67 -0.16 -32.81
N LEU A 132 -16.35 -1.43 -32.61
CA LEU A 132 -16.16 -2.04 -31.30
C LEU A 132 -14.71 -1.90 -30.84
N ILE A 133 -14.52 -1.26 -29.69
CA ILE A 133 -13.23 -1.02 -29.08
C ILE A 133 -13.18 -1.79 -27.76
N LEU A 134 -12.17 -2.62 -27.60
CA LEU A 134 -11.91 -3.36 -26.38
C LEU A 134 -10.68 -2.75 -25.69
N ILE A 135 -10.82 -2.29 -24.45
CA ILE A 135 -9.68 -1.82 -23.64
C ILE A 135 -9.52 -2.77 -22.46
N THR A 136 -8.36 -3.43 -22.36
CA THR A 136 -8.10 -4.45 -21.32
C THR A 136 -6.89 -4.13 -20.46
N GLY A 137 -6.71 -4.80 -19.32
CA GLY A 137 -5.46 -4.72 -18.56
C GLY A 137 -4.27 -5.34 -19.31
N LEU A 138 -4.50 -6.46 -20.01
CA LEU A 138 -3.48 -7.29 -20.64
C LEU A 138 -3.90 -7.76 -22.03
N THR A 139 -2.95 -7.82 -22.96
CA THR A 139 -3.17 -8.32 -24.34
C THR A 139 -3.77 -9.73 -24.41
N ARG A 140 -3.52 -10.59 -23.41
CA ARG A 140 -4.12 -11.93 -23.36
C ARG A 140 -5.65 -11.94 -23.17
N GLN A 141 -6.25 -10.80 -22.84
CA GLN A 141 -7.70 -10.61 -22.74
C GLN A 141 -8.31 -10.11 -24.06
N HIS A 142 -7.49 -9.88 -25.10
CA HIS A 142 -7.98 -9.45 -26.42
C HIS A 142 -8.65 -10.63 -27.13
N GLU A 143 -9.96 -10.75 -26.92
CA GLU A 143 -10.78 -11.85 -27.44
C GLU A 143 -12.01 -11.32 -28.19
N GLN A 144 -12.75 -12.22 -28.86
CA GLN A 144 -14.02 -11.93 -29.51
C GLN A 144 -13.97 -10.89 -30.66
N GLN A 145 -12.79 -10.67 -31.25
CA GLN A 145 -12.56 -9.94 -32.50
C GLN A 145 -13.12 -8.48 -32.53
N PRO A 146 -12.77 -7.60 -31.58
CA PRO A 146 -13.11 -6.18 -31.68
C PRO A 146 -12.47 -5.54 -32.92
N ASP A 147 -13.01 -4.41 -33.39
CA ASP A 147 -12.39 -3.63 -34.47
C ASP A 147 -11.05 -3.04 -34.05
N LEU A 148 -10.90 -2.71 -32.76
CA LEU A 148 -9.64 -2.28 -32.16
C LEU A 148 -9.53 -2.82 -30.72
N ALA A 149 -8.40 -3.44 -30.40
CA ALA A 149 -8.06 -3.83 -29.03
C ALA A 149 -6.88 -3.00 -28.53
N LEU A 150 -7.04 -2.42 -27.34
CA LEU A 150 -6.02 -1.66 -26.62
C LEU A 150 -5.80 -2.25 -25.23
N ASN A 151 -4.66 -1.91 -24.64
CA ASN A 151 -4.46 -2.05 -23.20
C ASN A 151 -4.67 -0.71 -22.50
N TRP A 152 -5.01 -0.73 -21.21
CA TRP A 152 -5.00 0.47 -20.37
C TRP A 152 -3.62 1.15 -20.35
N SER A 153 -2.53 0.40 -20.54
CA SER A 153 -1.19 0.99 -20.69
C SER A 153 -1.00 1.78 -21.99
N ASP A 154 -1.81 1.53 -23.03
CA ASP A 154 -1.85 2.35 -24.23
C ASP A 154 -2.60 3.66 -23.97
N VAL A 155 -3.70 3.61 -23.22
CA VAL A 155 -4.43 4.81 -22.75
C VAL A 155 -3.55 5.65 -21.84
N TYR A 156 -2.84 5.03 -20.89
CA TYR A 156 -1.83 5.69 -20.05
C TYR A 156 -0.80 6.45 -20.89
N ARG A 157 -0.21 5.80 -21.90
CA ARG A 157 0.79 6.41 -22.77
C ARG A 157 0.22 7.57 -23.59
N PHE A 158 -1.02 7.42 -24.08
CA PHE A 158 -1.74 8.49 -24.76
C PHE A 158 -1.94 9.72 -23.84
N LEU A 159 -2.49 9.52 -22.64
CA LEU A 159 -2.76 10.59 -21.68
C LEU A 159 -1.47 11.30 -21.24
N LYS A 160 -0.41 10.54 -20.98
CA LYS A 160 0.89 11.09 -20.62
C LYS A 160 1.47 11.96 -21.75
N HIS A 161 1.44 11.48 -22.99
CA HIS A 161 1.87 12.26 -24.14
C HIS A 161 1.02 13.53 -24.34
N TRP A 162 -0.29 13.45 -24.12
CA TRP A 162 -1.18 14.60 -24.21
C TRP A 162 -0.83 15.67 -23.16
N LEU A 163 -0.57 15.27 -21.91
CA LEU A 163 -0.11 16.19 -20.85
C LEU A 163 1.20 16.89 -21.22
N GLU A 164 2.17 16.13 -21.73
CA GLU A 164 3.50 16.64 -22.10
C GLU A 164 3.45 17.63 -23.28
N THR A 165 2.46 17.52 -24.17
CA THR A 165 2.44 18.27 -25.44
C THR A 165 1.34 19.32 -25.57
N LYS A 166 0.25 19.23 -24.80
CA LYS A 166 -0.95 20.06 -25.02
C LYS A 166 -1.32 20.92 -23.83
N SER A 167 -1.36 20.35 -22.63
CA SER A 167 -1.84 21.06 -21.44
C SER A 167 -1.42 20.34 -20.17
N GLU A 168 -0.91 21.08 -19.19
CA GLU A 168 -0.78 20.59 -17.82
C GLU A 168 -2.19 20.57 -17.18
N ASP A 169 -2.63 19.39 -16.74
CA ASP A 169 -3.97 19.20 -16.18
C ASP A 169 -3.93 18.21 -15.00
N SER A 170 -4.22 18.71 -13.80
CA SER A 170 -4.10 17.91 -12.57
C SER A 170 -5.03 16.71 -12.55
N LEU A 171 -6.24 16.80 -13.13
CA LEU A 171 -7.19 15.67 -13.11
C LEU A 171 -6.78 14.57 -14.08
N VAL A 172 -6.14 14.93 -15.21
CA VAL A 172 -5.54 13.91 -16.10
C VAL A 172 -4.32 13.28 -15.42
N HIS A 173 -3.51 14.06 -14.70
CA HIS A 173 -2.40 13.54 -13.90
C HIS A 173 -2.89 12.55 -12.82
N ASP A 174 -3.89 12.93 -12.03
CA ASP A 174 -4.48 12.07 -10.99
C ASP A 174 -5.01 10.76 -11.57
N PHE A 175 -5.63 10.80 -12.77
CA PHE A 175 -6.10 9.59 -13.44
C PHE A 175 -4.95 8.69 -13.95
N ILE A 176 -3.86 9.27 -14.43
CA ILE A 176 -2.64 8.55 -14.82
C ILE A 176 -2.01 7.87 -13.60
N ASP A 177 -1.93 8.57 -12.46
CA ASP A 177 -1.39 8.03 -11.22
C ASP A 177 -2.25 6.85 -10.73
N MET A 178 -3.58 6.98 -10.78
CA MET A 178 -4.49 5.89 -10.46
C MET A 178 -4.27 4.67 -11.37
N LEU A 179 -4.12 4.86 -12.70
CA LEU A 179 -3.78 3.75 -13.59
C LEU A 179 -2.45 3.09 -13.22
N ALA A 180 -1.46 3.85 -12.74
CA ALA A 180 -0.18 3.29 -12.30
C ALA A 180 -0.29 2.52 -10.99
N GLU A 181 -1.01 3.06 -10.00
CA GLU A 181 -1.28 2.41 -8.71
C GLU A 181 -2.00 1.07 -8.89
N GLU A 182 -2.89 1.00 -9.89
CA GLU A 182 -3.64 -0.21 -10.23
C GLU A 182 -2.90 -1.13 -11.21
N ASN A 183 -1.59 -0.93 -11.43
CA ASN A 183 -0.75 -1.74 -12.33
C ASN A 183 -1.24 -1.77 -13.80
N LEU A 184 -1.98 -0.74 -14.23
CA LEU A 184 -2.46 -0.54 -15.59
C LEU A 184 -1.58 0.42 -16.41
N GLY A 185 -0.58 1.02 -15.76
CA GLY A 185 0.54 1.69 -16.44
C GLY A 185 1.50 0.71 -17.13
N PRO A 186 2.58 1.21 -17.76
CA PRO A 186 3.63 0.34 -18.28
C PRO A 186 4.27 -0.45 -17.13
N ALA A 187 4.50 -1.75 -17.35
CA ALA A 187 5.18 -2.60 -16.37
C ALA A 187 6.54 -2.00 -15.99
N ALA A 188 6.83 -1.95 -14.69
CA ALA A 188 8.13 -1.50 -14.21
C ALA A 188 9.24 -2.44 -14.77
N PRO A 189 10.36 -1.88 -15.24
CA PRO A 189 11.47 -2.72 -15.69
C PRO A 189 12.04 -3.52 -14.51
N VAL A 190 12.40 -4.78 -14.76
CA VAL A 190 13.17 -5.57 -13.80
C VAL A 190 14.56 -4.97 -13.69
N SER A 191 14.96 -4.53 -12.49
CA SER A 191 16.29 -3.92 -12.30
C SER A 191 17.42 -4.97 -12.39
N TYR A 192 18.58 -4.56 -12.89
CA TYR A 192 19.77 -5.41 -12.92
C TYR A 192 20.14 -5.90 -11.52
N GLU A 193 20.02 -5.04 -10.51
CA GLU A 193 20.26 -5.33 -9.10
C GLU A 193 19.34 -6.45 -8.58
N SER A 194 18.07 -6.46 -9.01
CA SER A 194 17.11 -7.50 -8.63
C SER A 194 17.48 -8.86 -9.22
N ILE A 195 18.02 -8.88 -10.44
CA ILE A 195 18.46 -10.11 -11.10
C ILE A 195 19.70 -10.68 -10.39
N ILE A 196 20.74 -9.86 -10.19
CA ILE A 196 21.99 -10.32 -9.55
C ILE A 196 21.79 -10.71 -8.08
N SER A 197 20.83 -10.07 -7.39
CA SER A 197 20.58 -10.30 -5.96
C SER A 197 19.57 -11.41 -5.69
N TYR A 198 18.95 -12.00 -6.71
CA TYR A 198 17.86 -12.97 -6.53
C TYR A 198 18.25 -14.17 -5.65
N LEU A 199 19.33 -14.89 -6.01
CA LEU A 199 19.78 -16.05 -5.24
C LEU A 199 20.32 -15.68 -3.84
N PRO A 200 21.17 -14.62 -3.70
CA PRO A 200 21.56 -14.14 -2.37
C PRO A 200 20.37 -13.76 -1.48
N ALA A 201 19.37 -13.05 -2.02
CA ALA A 201 18.19 -12.61 -1.27
C ALA A 201 17.35 -13.80 -0.76
N GLN A 202 17.19 -14.86 -1.55
CA GLN A 202 16.51 -16.08 -1.11
C GLN A 202 17.18 -16.75 0.10
N SER A 203 18.51 -16.67 0.18
CA SER A 203 19.28 -17.28 1.26
C SER A 203 19.36 -16.41 2.52
N LEU A 204 19.00 -15.12 2.43
CA LEU A 204 19.15 -14.15 3.52
C LEU A 204 18.32 -14.54 4.75
N ILE A 205 17.01 -14.77 4.58
CA ILE A 205 16.10 -15.06 5.71
C ILE A 205 16.50 -16.36 6.43
N PRO A 206 16.75 -17.50 5.76
CA PRO A 206 17.24 -18.71 6.41
C PRO A 206 18.54 -18.49 7.20
N ASN A 207 19.50 -17.75 6.65
CA ASN A 207 20.78 -17.50 7.30
C ASN A 207 20.62 -16.60 8.53
N LEU A 208 19.83 -15.53 8.44
CA LEU A 208 19.50 -14.68 9.58
C LEU A 208 18.75 -15.44 10.67
N LYS A 209 17.89 -16.39 10.29
CA LYS A 209 17.21 -17.25 11.26
C LYS A 209 18.21 -18.13 12.01
N ASN A 210 19.20 -18.71 11.32
CA ASN A 210 20.24 -19.51 11.96
C ASN A 210 21.13 -18.68 12.89
N ILE A 211 21.51 -17.46 12.48
CA ILE A 211 22.24 -16.52 13.35
C ILE A 211 21.43 -16.21 14.59
N THR A 212 20.13 -15.92 14.43
CA THR A 212 19.23 -15.57 15.53
C THR A 212 19.01 -16.74 16.49
N LEU A 213 18.83 -17.96 15.97
CA LEU A 213 18.76 -19.19 16.76
C LEU A 213 20.03 -19.41 17.58
N ARG A 214 21.21 -19.20 16.99
CA ARG A 214 22.47 -19.33 17.70
C ARG A 214 22.67 -18.22 18.73
N ALA A 215 22.26 -16.99 18.43
CA ALA A 215 22.29 -15.86 19.36
C ALA A 215 21.32 -16.04 20.54
N ALA A 216 20.22 -16.78 20.35
CA ALA A 216 19.27 -17.12 21.41
C ALA A 216 19.90 -17.97 22.53
N GLU A 217 20.97 -18.72 22.24
CA GLU A 217 21.68 -19.54 23.22
C GLU A 217 22.53 -18.72 24.21
N ALA A 218 22.78 -17.43 23.92
CA ALA A 218 23.51 -16.56 24.83
C ALA A 218 22.70 -16.25 26.09
N ASP A 219 23.39 -15.90 27.19
CA ASP A 219 22.69 -15.50 28.41
C ASP A 219 22.12 -14.09 28.30
N TRP A 220 20.79 -14.01 28.18
CA TRP A 220 20.00 -12.78 28.17
C TRP A 220 19.24 -12.51 29.48
N ARG A 221 19.38 -13.37 30.49
CA ARG A 221 18.62 -13.27 31.76
C ARG A 221 18.92 -11.99 32.53
N TRP A 222 20.12 -11.43 32.37
CA TRP A 222 20.55 -10.17 32.97
C TRP A 222 19.60 -9.00 32.65
N VAL A 223 18.88 -9.04 31.52
CA VAL A 223 17.93 -8.00 31.12
C VAL A 223 16.74 -7.97 32.08
N ALA A 224 16.17 -9.13 32.39
CA ALA A 224 15.05 -9.27 33.33
C ALA A 224 15.45 -8.85 34.76
N GLU A 225 16.67 -9.20 35.19
CA GLU A 225 17.22 -8.79 36.49
C GLU A 225 17.34 -7.26 36.60
N LYS A 226 17.77 -6.59 35.52
CA LYS A 226 18.04 -5.14 35.51
C LYS A 226 16.79 -4.27 35.42
N ILE A 227 15.65 -4.83 35.02
CA ILE A 227 14.36 -4.11 34.92
C ILE A 227 13.40 -4.43 36.07
N GLY A 228 13.85 -5.20 37.07
CA GLY A 228 13.09 -5.44 38.29
C GLY A 228 12.13 -6.64 38.25
N PHE A 229 12.23 -7.53 37.26
CA PHE A 229 11.52 -8.82 37.33
C PHE A 229 12.21 -9.75 38.33
N ASN A 230 11.44 -10.42 39.18
CA ASN A 230 11.99 -11.34 40.19
C ASN A 230 12.78 -12.48 39.51
N LYS A 231 13.84 -12.98 40.16
CA LYS A 231 14.67 -14.11 39.69
C LYS A 231 13.85 -15.40 39.47
N ASP A 232 12.68 -15.48 40.10
CA ASP A 232 11.73 -16.60 40.00
C ASP A 232 10.65 -16.39 38.92
N ALA A 233 10.65 -15.26 38.20
CA ALA A 233 9.79 -15.10 37.04
C ALA A 233 10.21 -16.11 35.96
N PRO A 234 9.27 -16.79 35.28
CA PRO A 234 9.61 -17.72 34.22
C PRO A 234 10.47 -16.98 33.20
N ILE A 235 11.69 -17.49 32.99
CA ILE A 235 12.65 -16.99 32.01
C ILE A 235 11.87 -16.80 30.70
N PRO A 236 11.90 -15.60 30.08
CA PRO A 236 11.21 -15.42 28.82
C PRO A 236 11.71 -16.48 27.85
N PHE A 237 10.75 -17.22 27.29
CA PHE A 237 10.99 -18.18 26.24
C PHE A 237 11.61 -17.39 25.08
N MET A 238 12.91 -17.58 24.84
CA MET A 238 13.70 -16.89 23.80
C MET A 238 13.30 -17.40 22.41
N GLU A 239 12.01 -17.31 22.10
CA GLU A 239 11.46 -17.78 20.85
C GLU A 239 11.98 -16.91 19.72
N VAL A 240 12.62 -17.55 18.76
CA VAL A 240 12.94 -16.90 17.49
C VAL A 240 11.65 -16.76 16.70
N LYS A 241 11.09 -15.57 16.67
CA LYS A 241 9.85 -15.28 15.95
C LYS A 241 10.18 -14.65 14.59
N TYR A 242 9.44 -15.08 13.58
CA TYR A 242 9.33 -14.37 12.30
C TYR A 242 7.87 -13.96 12.11
N GLN A 243 7.53 -12.74 12.51
CA GLN A 243 6.16 -12.23 12.52
C GLN A 243 6.17 -10.74 12.23
N TRP A 244 5.14 -10.24 11.53
CA TRP A 244 4.94 -8.80 11.26
C TRP A 244 6.18 -8.10 10.66
N GLY A 245 6.90 -8.79 9.78
CA GLY A 245 8.07 -8.24 9.09
C GLY A 245 9.36 -8.19 9.92
N ARG A 246 9.37 -8.75 11.15
CA ARG A 246 10.57 -8.81 12.00
C ARG A 246 10.98 -10.26 12.30
N LEU A 247 12.29 -10.48 12.32
CA LEU A 247 12.95 -11.75 12.66
C LEU A 247 13.91 -11.51 13.83
N GLY A 248 13.67 -12.12 14.98
CA GLY A 248 14.48 -11.82 16.16
C GLY A 248 14.04 -12.53 17.43
N LEU A 249 14.54 -11.99 18.54
CA LEU A 249 14.34 -12.47 19.89
C LEU A 249 13.44 -11.49 20.65
N ASP A 250 12.34 -11.98 21.21
CA ASP A 250 11.64 -11.27 22.28
C ASP A 250 12.39 -11.54 23.60
N ILE A 251 13.29 -10.64 23.97
CA ILE A 251 14.05 -10.72 25.23
C ILE A 251 13.13 -10.67 26.44
N LEU A 252 12.02 -9.94 26.31
CA LEU A 252 10.93 -9.93 27.28
C LEU A 252 9.63 -10.01 26.53
N ASP A 253 8.88 -11.08 26.78
CA ASP A 253 7.53 -11.25 26.30
C ASP A 253 6.53 -10.75 27.37
N GLY A 254 5.42 -10.14 26.93
CA GLY A 254 4.39 -9.64 27.86
C GLY A 254 3.87 -8.24 27.56
N TRP A 255 4.46 -7.56 26.57
CA TRP A 255 4.01 -6.27 26.06
C TRP A 255 3.86 -5.16 27.13
N PHE A 256 4.59 -5.23 28.26
CA PHE A 256 4.58 -4.19 29.32
C PHE A 256 5.85 -4.09 30.19
N PRO A 257 6.95 -3.48 29.70
CA PRO A 257 7.29 -3.35 28.29
C PRO A 257 7.80 -4.70 27.74
N GLY A 258 7.52 -4.99 26.47
CA GLY A 258 8.27 -6.01 25.73
C GLY A 258 9.54 -5.41 25.14
N ILE A 259 10.60 -6.22 25.01
CA ILE A 259 11.85 -5.83 24.35
C ILE A 259 12.14 -6.86 23.27
N PHE A 260 12.16 -6.40 22.01
CA PHE A 260 12.57 -7.18 20.86
C PHE A 260 13.97 -6.75 20.42
N ILE A 261 14.83 -7.71 20.05
CA ILE A 261 16.06 -7.45 19.28
C ILE A 261 16.12 -8.34 18.05
N GLY A 262 16.54 -7.81 16.90
CA GLY A 262 16.67 -8.62 15.69
C GLY A 262 16.74 -7.80 14.42
N THR A 263 16.22 -8.35 13.33
CA THR A 263 16.19 -7.72 12.02
C THR A 263 14.76 -7.32 11.66
N LEU A 264 14.57 -6.06 11.25
CA LEU A 264 13.35 -5.58 10.63
C LEU A 264 13.46 -5.72 9.11
N LEU A 265 12.86 -6.80 8.58
CA LEU A 265 12.87 -7.17 7.16
C LEU A 265 11.81 -6.39 6.37
N ASP A 266 10.66 -6.14 6.98
CA ASP A 266 9.56 -5.34 6.41
C ASP A 266 8.98 -4.43 7.51
N GLY A 267 9.05 -3.11 7.28
CA GLY A 267 8.60 -2.10 8.22
C GLY A 267 7.12 -1.74 8.12
N SER A 268 6.35 -2.37 7.22
CA SER A 268 4.96 -2.01 6.92
C SER A 268 4.04 -2.02 8.14
N ASP A 269 4.06 -3.11 8.92
CA ASP A 269 3.28 -3.22 10.17
C ASP A 269 3.74 -2.17 11.20
N HIS A 270 5.05 -1.97 11.31
CA HIS A 270 5.69 -1.04 12.22
C HIS A 270 5.59 0.42 11.77
N ARG A 271 5.09 0.66 10.54
CA ARG A 271 4.97 1.96 9.86
C ARG A 271 6.28 2.75 9.78
N VAL A 272 7.40 2.04 9.59
CA VAL A 272 8.72 2.65 9.45
C VAL A 272 9.34 2.29 8.10
N GLN A 273 10.08 3.24 7.53
CA GLN A 273 10.95 2.99 6.38
C GLN A 273 12.33 2.54 6.86
N PRO A 274 13.09 1.76 6.07
CA PRO A 274 14.46 1.41 6.40
C PRO A 274 15.32 2.65 6.66
N SER A 275 16.24 2.57 7.63
CA SER A 275 17.14 3.68 7.98
C SER A 275 17.99 4.14 6.79
N LYS A 276 18.47 3.19 5.97
CA LYS A 276 19.16 3.43 4.70
C LYS A 276 18.71 2.38 3.67
N PRO A 277 17.90 2.74 2.65
CA PRO A 277 17.34 1.76 1.72
C PRO A 277 18.37 0.83 1.06
N TYR A 278 19.54 1.36 0.68
CA TYR A 278 20.62 0.62 0.01
C TYR A 278 21.48 -0.25 0.94
N LEU A 279 21.27 -0.17 2.27
CA LEU A 279 21.94 -1.01 3.28
C LEU A 279 20.95 -1.79 4.15
N SER A 280 19.67 -1.76 3.76
CA SER A 280 18.59 -2.47 4.45
C SER A 280 18.70 -4.00 4.22
N PRO A 281 18.12 -4.84 5.10
CA PRO A 281 17.24 -4.53 6.24
C PRO A 281 17.98 -3.88 7.44
N ASP A 282 17.23 -3.41 8.44
CA ASP A 282 17.80 -2.83 9.66
C ASP A 282 17.92 -3.90 10.76
N PHE A 283 19.02 -3.90 11.52
CA PHE A 283 19.06 -4.47 12.86
C PHE A 283 18.41 -3.49 13.83
N CYS A 284 17.57 -3.97 14.74
CA CYS A 284 16.79 -3.11 15.62
C CYS A 284 16.60 -3.67 17.01
N LEU A 285 16.47 -2.74 17.97
CA LEU A 285 15.74 -2.94 19.20
C LEU A 285 14.39 -2.22 19.09
N ILE A 286 13.31 -2.91 19.45
CA ILE A 286 11.96 -2.34 19.48
C ILE A 286 11.38 -2.54 20.88
N ILE A 287 10.94 -1.46 21.50
CA ILE A 287 10.17 -1.53 22.75
C ILE A 287 8.69 -1.65 22.37
N THR A 288 8.01 -2.63 22.95
CA THR A 288 6.60 -2.91 22.66
C THR A 288 5.72 -2.70 23.89
N PHE A 289 4.53 -2.16 23.67
CA PHE A 289 3.52 -1.98 24.70
C PHE A 289 2.18 -2.43 24.17
N ASP A 290 1.42 -3.17 24.99
CA ASP A 290 0.07 -3.56 24.63
C ASP A 290 -0.87 -2.40 24.92
N ILE A 291 -1.37 -1.78 23.85
CA ILE A 291 -2.22 -0.60 23.96
C ILE A 291 -3.64 -0.94 24.42
N HIS A 292 -3.94 -2.16 24.82
CA HIS A 292 -5.23 -2.53 25.38
C HIS A 292 -5.16 -2.63 26.91
N LYS A 293 -4.05 -3.11 27.50
CA LYS A 293 -3.94 -3.11 28.98
C LYS A 293 -3.63 -1.75 29.60
N TRP A 294 -3.37 -0.71 28.81
CA TRP A 294 -3.33 0.70 29.30
C TRP A 294 -4.65 1.19 29.94
N LYS A 295 -5.79 0.50 29.67
CA LYS A 295 -7.11 0.81 30.24
C LYS A 295 -7.29 0.17 31.62
N SER A 296 -6.54 -0.89 31.90
CA SER A 296 -6.65 -1.69 33.13
C SER A 296 -5.59 -1.34 34.17
N PHE A 297 -4.45 -0.76 33.77
CA PHE A 297 -3.43 -0.28 34.70
C PHE A 297 -3.54 1.24 34.85
N GLU A 298 -3.47 1.74 36.09
CA GLU A 298 -3.56 3.17 36.43
C GLU A 298 -2.46 4.02 35.74
N GLY A 299 -2.74 4.45 34.52
CA GLY A 299 -2.00 5.54 33.88
C GLY A 299 -1.65 5.28 32.43
N HIS A 300 -1.98 6.26 31.60
CA HIS A 300 -1.52 6.38 30.23
C HIS A 300 0.01 6.54 30.19
N PHE A 301 0.75 5.43 30.09
CA PHE A 301 2.21 5.42 30.24
C PHE A 301 2.95 6.38 29.29
N LEU A 302 2.38 6.68 28.12
CA LEU A 302 2.96 7.61 27.13
C LEU A 302 3.18 9.03 27.68
N HIS A 303 2.50 9.40 28.76
CA HIS A 303 2.65 10.69 29.44
C HIS A 303 3.19 10.56 30.87
N SER A 304 3.71 9.40 31.24
CA SER A 304 4.38 9.21 32.53
C SER A 304 5.74 9.92 32.54
N ASP A 305 6.19 10.34 33.73
CA ASP A 305 7.49 10.96 33.90
C ASP A 305 8.62 10.00 33.51
N GLU A 306 8.46 8.72 33.85
CA GLU A 306 9.43 7.66 33.54
C GLU A 306 9.60 7.50 32.03
N TYR A 307 8.50 7.38 31.29
CA TYR A 307 8.55 7.26 29.83
C TYR A 307 9.04 8.55 29.15
N THR A 308 8.66 9.72 29.67
CA THR A 308 9.11 11.01 29.14
C THR A 308 10.62 11.20 29.33
N LYS A 309 11.15 10.81 30.49
CA LYS A 309 12.60 10.82 30.77
C LYS A 309 13.35 9.83 29.89
N LEU A 310 12.84 8.60 29.74
CA LEU A 310 13.41 7.59 28.84
C LEU A 310 13.56 8.13 27.42
N ARG A 311 12.48 8.67 26.86
CA ARG A 311 12.47 9.26 25.52
C ARG A 311 13.46 10.41 25.38
N SER A 312 13.41 11.35 26.32
CA SER A 312 14.27 12.53 26.30
C SER A 312 15.75 12.16 26.37
N ARG A 313 16.09 11.15 27.17
CA ARG A 313 17.45 10.62 27.27
C ARG A 313 17.88 9.96 25.97
N LEU A 314 17.08 9.03 25.43
CA LEU A 314 17.43 8.33 24.19
C LEU A 314 17.55 9.31 23.01
N LYS A 315 16.68 10.33 22.94
CA LYS A 315 16.77 11.40 21.95
C LYS A 315 18.04 12.24 22.08
N SER A 316 18.51 12.45 23.31
CA SER A 316 19.73 13.24 23.58
C SER A 316 21.00 12.40 23.49
N ASN A 317 20.90 11.08 23.66
CA ASN A 317 22.01 10.14 23.68
C ASN A 317 21.56 8.77 23.17
N PHE A 318 21.62 8.60 21.84
CA PHE A 318 21.36 7.33 21.15
C PHE A 318 22.66 6.65 20.66
N GLY A 319 23.82 7.19 20.99
CA GLY A 319 25.12 6.64 20.58
C GLY A 319 25.25 6.50 19.06
N LYS A 320 25.50 5.27 18.60
CA LYS A 320 25.67 4.92 17.18
C LYS A 320 24.37 4.47 16.51
N TRP A 321 23.25 4.51 17.22
CA TRP A 321 21.96 4.01 16.79
C TRP A 321 21.11 5.14 16.25
N ASP A 322 20.20 4.83 15.35
CA ASP A 322 19.16 5.75 14.92
C ASP A 322 17.94 5.58 15.83
N PHE A 323 17.59 6.63 16.57
CA PHE A 323 16.48 6.61 17.52
C PHE A 323 15.21 7.18 16.89
N HIS A 324 14.12 6.41 16.96
CA HIS A 324 12.81 6.83 16.45
C HIS A 324 11.80 6.85 17.58
N ASP A 325 11.24 8.03 17.84
CA ASP A 325 10.10 8.21 18.74
C ASP A 325 8.80 8.17 17.95
N HIS A 326 8.38 6.95 17.64
CA HIS A 326 7.38 6.71 16.62
C HIS A 326 6.03 7.38 16.94
N ILE A 327 5.62 7.43 18.21
CA ILE A 327 4.34 8.03 18.63
C ILE A 327 4.28 9.53 18.37
N PHE A 328 5.37 10.25 18.64
CA PHE A 328 5.36 11.71 18.70
C PHE A 328 6.00 12.37 17.46
N GLU A 329 6.67 11.59 16.62
CA GLU A 329 7.38 12.10 15.43
C GLU A 329 6.72 11.69 14.11
N VAL A 330 5.73 10.77 14.13
CA VAL A 330 5.07 10.25 12.92
C VAL A 330 3.58 10.59 12.91
N ALA A 331 3.05 11.00 11.75
CA ALA A 331 1.65 11.42 11.59
C ALA A 331 0.63 10.29 11.81
N LYS A 332 0.99 9.05 11.47
CA LYS A 332 0.15 7.85 11.63
C LYS A 332 0.93 6.76 12.38
N PRO A 333 1.18 6.90 13.68
CA PRO A 333 2.08 6.01 14.40
C PRO A 333 1.45 4.63 14.65
N ASN A 334 2.25 3.57 14.62
CA ASN A 334 1.92 2.30 15.27
C ASN A 334 2.11 2.46 16.79
N ARG A 335 1.01 2.41 17.53
CA ARG A 335 1.03 2.66 18.98
C ARG A 335 1.60 1.52 19.82
N TRP A 336 1.70 0.33 19.22
CA TRP A 336 2.20 -0.87 19.87
C TRP A 336 3.73 -0.89 19.94
N HIS A 337 4.40 -0.16 19.05
CA HIS A 337 5.87 -0.15 18.90
C HIS A 337 6.38 1.29 18.97
N PRO A 338 6.28 1.94 20.14
CA PRO A 338 6.47 3.38 20.21
C PRO A 338 7.93 3.84 20.11
N LEU A 339 8.90 3.01 20.47
CA LEU A 339 10.33 3.37 20.47
C LEU A 339 11.17 2.34 19.74
N HIS A 340 12.04 2.82 18.86
CA HIS A 340 12.95 1.99 18.06
C HIS A 340 14.37 2.55 18.15
N LEU A 341 15.35 1.66 18.24
CA LEU A 341 16.77 1.95 18.04
C LEU A 341 17.25 1.07 16.90
N ARG A 342 17.71 1.67 15.80
CA ARG A 342 17.95 0.94 14.54
C ARG A 342 19.32 1.23 13.97
N LYS A 343 19.83 0.29 13.18
CA LYS A 343 21.08 0.44 12.43
C LYS A 343 21.03 -0.47 11.20
N PRO A 344 21.56 -0.07 10.04
CA PRO A 344 21.59 -0.95 8.87
C PRO A 344 22.31 -2.27 9.18
N LEU A 345 21.69 -3.41 8.85
CA LEU A 345 22.26 -4.73 9.15
C LEU A 345 23.58 -4.95 8.40
N ALA A 346 23.72 -4.41 7.20
CA ALA A 346 24.96 -4.44 6.44
C ALA A 346 26.12 -3.72 7.16
N GLU A 347 25.83 -2.71 7.98
CA GLU A 347 26.83 -2.04 8.83
C GLU A 347 27.12 -2.84 10.10
N VAL A 348 26.13 -3.55 10.63
CA VAL A 348 26.30 -4.44 11.77
C VAL A 348 27.27 -5.56 11.43
N PHE A 349 27.06 -6.28 10.32
CA PHE A 349 27.94 -7.39 9.92
C PHE A 349 29.16 -6.98 9.09
N ARG A 350 29.43 -5.67 8.95
CA ARG A 350 30.58 -5.19 8.19
C ARG A 350 31.87 -5.73 8.77
N GLY A 351 32.65 -6.42 7.93
CA GLY A 351 33.94 -6.98 8.32
C GLY A 351 33.86 -8.38 8.96
N THR A 352 32.65 -8.92 9.16
CA THR A 352 32.48 -10.33 9.49
C THR A 352 32.68 -11.19 8.24
N ILE A 353 33.31 -12.35 8.41
CA ILE A 353 33.64 -13.31 7.35
C ILE A 353 32.97 -14.65 7.65
N THR A 354 32.93 -15.06 8.91
CA THR A 354 32.38 -16.36 9.34
C THR A 354 30.98 -16.24 9.94
N PHE A 355 30.26 -17.36 9.98
CA PHE A 355 28.96 -17.44 10.65
C PHE A 355 29.08 -17.13 12.15
N GLU A 356 30.12 -17.64 12.80
CA GLU A 356 30.39 -17.42 14.22
C GLU A 356 30.66 -15.95 14.53
N GLU A 357 31.46 -15.25 13.70
CA GLU A 357 31.68 -13.82 13.82
C GLU A 357 30.37 -13.01 13.69
N GLN A 358 29.47 -13.43 12.79
CA GLN A 358 28.15 -12.80 12.65
C GLN A 358 27.28 -13.02 13.89
N VAL A 359 27.31 -14.23 14.47
CA VAL A 359 26.59 -14.53 15.73
C VAL A 359 27.14 -13.69 16.88
N GLU A 360 28.45 -13.65 17.07
CA GLU A 360 29.09 -12.84 18.12
C GLU A 360 28.77 -11.35 17.95
N THR A 361 28.80 -10.87 16.71
CA THR A 361 28.45 -9.49 16.36
C THR A 361 26.98 -9.18 16.66
N PHE A 362 26.05 -10.10 16.32
CA PHE A 362 24.62 -9.96 16.67
C PHE A 362 24.45 -9.83 18.18
N ILE A 363 25.06 -10.73 18.95
CA ILE A 363 24.98 -10.72 20.43
C ILE A 363 25.58 -9.43 20.99
N SER A 364 26.75 -9.02 20.51
CA SER A 364 27.43 -7.81 20.97
C SER A 364 26.61 -6.55 20.68
N GLN A 365 26.06 -6.41 19.47
CA GLN A 365 25.20 -5.26 19.13
C GLN A 365 23.89 -5.28 19.92
N GLY A 366 23.29 -6.46 20.12
CA GLY A 366 22.12 -6.64 20.97
C GLY A 366 22.38 -6.21 22.43
N ARG A 367 23.50 -6.61 23.01
CA ARG A 367 23.92 -6.18 24.35
C ARG A 367 24.14 -4.68 24.42
N GLU A 368 24.88 -4.11 23.48
CA GLU A 368 25.17 -2.67 23.40
C GLU A 368 23.87 -1.84 23.40
N VAL A 369 22.89 -2.20 22.55
CA VAL A 369 21.65 -1.43 22.44
C VAL A 369 20.73 -1.62 23.65
N ILE A 370 20.71 -2.80 24.27
CA ILE A 370 19.95 -3.02 25.50
C ILE A 370 20.61 -2.27 26.67
N GLU A 371 21.93 -2.25 26.76
CA GLU A 371 22.64 -1.47 27.79
C GLU A 371 22.33 0.02 27.68
N LEU A 372 22.34 0.56 26.44
CA LEU A 372 21.92 1.93 26.16
C LEU A 372 20.48 2.18 26.60
N LEU A 373 19.57 1.25 26.31
CA LEU A 373 18.18 1.33 26.73
C LEU A 373 18.04 1.39 28.25
N LEU A 374 18.78 0.56 28.97
CA LEU A 374 18.67 0.39 30.43
C LEU A 374 19.51 1.37 31.26
N ALA A 375 20.39 2.15 30.64
CA ALA A 375 21.41 2.94 31.33
C ALA A 375 20.87 3.95 32.36
N GLY A 376 19.69 4.53 32.14
CA GLY A 376 19.13 5.57 33.01
C GLY A 376 18.11 5.09 34.05
N GLY A 377 17.82 3.78 34.12
CA GLY A 377 16.86 3.21 35.07
C GLY A 377 15.39 3.60 34.81
N GLU A 378 15.09 4.38 33.77
CA GLU A 378 13.72 4.83 33.51
C GLU A 378 12.81 3.69 33.06
N LEU A 379 13.36 2.72 32.32
CA LEU A 379 12.60 1.54 31.91
C LEU A 379 12.28 0.63 33.10
N GLU A 380 13.19 0.51 34.06
CA GLU A 380 12.96 -0.21 35.32
C GLU A 380 11.85 0.49 36.12
N ALA A 381 11.95 1.81 36.31
CA ALA A 381 10.92 2.60 36.99
C ALA A 381 9.55 2.47 36.32
N LEU A 382 9.52 2.53 34.98
CA LEU A 382 8.30 2.33 34.20
C LEU A 382 7.74 0.91 34.36
N THR A 383 8.59 -0.11 34.35
CA THR A 383 8.20 -1.51 34.55
C THR A 383 7.63 -1.71 35.96
N ASN A 384 8.28 -1.19 36.99
CA ASN A 384 7.81 -1.25 38.38
C ASN A 384 6.44 -0.59 38.56
N ARG A 385 6.21 0.53 37.86
CA ARG A 385 4.91 1.22 37.86
C ARG A 385 3.81 0.40 37.20
N LEU A 386 4.09 -0.15 36.02
CA LEU A 386 3.06 -0.73 35.14
C LEU A 386 2.81 -2.23 35.38
N HIS A 387 3.82 -2.99 35.80
CA HIS A 387 3.74 -4.44 35.82
C HIS A 387 3.28 -4.98 37.18
N PRO A 388 2.17 -5.75 37.27
CA PRO A 388 1.63 -6.22 38.55
C PRO A 388 2.57 -7.15 39.32
N LEU A 389 3.40 -7.97 38.64
CA LEU A 389 4.43 -8.78 39.30
C LEU A 389 5.59 -7.96 39.88
N ALA A 390 5.86 -6.76 39.37
CA ALA A 390 6.92 -5.87 39.87
C ALA A 390 6.45 -5.03 41.08
N ARG A 391 5.13 -4.81 41.22
CA ARG A 391 4.52 -4.07 42.35
C ARG A 391 4.64 -4.78 43.71
N ASN A 392 4.80 -6.11 43.74
CA ASN A 392 4.80 -6.88 44.99
C ASN A 392 6.06 -6.67 45.87
N ASN A 393 7.03 -5.86 45.45
CA ASN A 393 8.19 -5.50 46.28
C ASN A 393 7.99 -4.24 47.14
N ILE A 394 6.90 -3.47 46.95
CA ILE A 394 6.70 -2.20 47.69
C ILE A 394 5.79 -2.39 48.94
N SER A 395 5.11 -3.54 49.06
CA SER A 395 4.19 -3.82 50.18
C SER A 395 4.81 -4.65 51.31
N ALA A 396 6.12 -4.89 51.30
CA ALA A 396 6.83 -5.71 52.28
C ALA A 396 8.06 -4.99 52.89
N VAL A 397 7.89 -3.73 53.28
CA VAL A 397 8.77 -3.03 54.24
C VAL A 397 7.93 -2.32 55.29
#